data_AF-A0A851E448-F1
#
_entry.id   AF-A0A851E448-F1
#
_cell.length_a   1.000
_cell.length_b   1.000
_cell.length_c   1.000
_cell.angle_alpha   90.00
_cell.angle_beta   90.00
_cell.angle_gamma   90.00
#
_symmetry.space_group_name_H-M   'P 1'
#
loop_
_entity.id
_entity.type
_entity.pdbx_description
1 polymer ?
#
loop_
_entity_poly.entity_id
_entity_poly.type
_entity_poly.pdbx_seq_one_letter_code
_entity_poly.pdbx_strand_id
1 'polypeptide(L)'
;VIGTPQRPSAQNTILVGSPHTPNTHFASQNQTGDSSPWSAGKRNKKGEKNGKGLRHFSMKVCEKVQRKGTTSYNEVADELVAEFTTTDNHISPNESAYDQKNIRRRVYDALNVLMAMNIISKEKKEIKWIGLPTNSAQECQNLEVEKQRRIERIKQKQSQLQELILQQIAFKNLVQRNRQAEQQANRPPPSNSVIHLPFIIVNTSKKTVIDCSISNDKFEYLFNFDNTFEIHDDIEVLKRMGMACGLESGSCSAEDLKIARSLVPKALEPYVT
;
A
#
# COMPACT_ATOMS: atom_id res chain seq x y z
N VAL A 1 -6.97 26.77 65.77
CA VAL A 1 -8.26 26.80 65.04
C VAL A 1 -8.41 25.47 64.31
N ILE A 2 -9.61 24.92 64.38
CA ILE A 2 -10.04 23.53 64.17
C ILE A 2 -9.94 23.06 62.71
N GLY A 3 -9.67 21.76 62.48
CA GLY A 3 -10.24 20.97 61.37
C GLY A 3 -9.28 20.33 60.35
N THR A 4 -9.10 19.00 60.44
CA THR A 4 -8.79 18.08 59.32
C THR A 4 -10.12 17.47 58.79
N PRO A 5 -10.20 16.55 57.79
CA PRO A 5 -9.37 16.22 56.59
C PRO A 5 -10.22 16.05 55.28
N GLN A 6 -9.60 15.93 54.08
CA GLN A 6 -9.90 14.92 53.01
C GLN A 6 -9.18 15.19 51.66
N ARG A 7 -8.73 14.11 51.02
CA ARG A 7 -8.24 13.95 49.61
C ARG A 7 -9.38 13.24 48.80
N PRO A 8 -9.26 12.85 47.50
CA PRO A 8 -8.52 13.34 46.31
C PRO A 8 -9.39 13.44 45.01
N SER A 9 -8.83 13.95 43.90
CA SER A 9 -8.95 13.41 42.51
C SER A 9 -8.22 14.35 41.53
N ALA A 10 -7.63 13.98 40.40
CA ALA A 10 -7.07 12.74 39.85
C ALA A 10 -6.11 13.20 38.73
N GLN A 11 -4.92 12.61 38.61
CA GLN A 11 -4.01 12.81 37.48
C GLN A 11 -4.19 11.68 36.47
N ASN A 12 -4.16 12.05 35.19
CA ASN A 12 -4.33 11.18 34.03
C ASN A 12 -3.23 10.11 33.96
N THR A 13 -3.63 8.84 34.04
CA THR A 13 -2.81 7.68 33.66
C THR A 13 -3.34 7.12 32.35
N ILE A 14 -2.51 7.13 31.30
CA ILE A 14 -2.78 6.44 30.04
C ILE A 14 -2.30 5.00 30.19
N LEU A 15 -3.25 4.07 30.27
CA LEU A 15 -3.02 2.62 30.21
C LEU A 15 -3.18 2.14 28.77
N VAL A 16 -2.12 1.54 28.23
CA VAL A 16 -2.12 0.83 26.95
C VAL A 16 -2.72 -0.57 27.19
N GLY A 17 -3.86 -0.85 26.56
CA GLY A 17 -4.51 -2.16 26.55
C GLY A 17 -4.81 -2.59 25.12
N SER A 18 -4.24 -3.72 24.72
CA SER A 18 -4.57 -4.47 23.50
C SER A 18 -5.81 -5.33 23.74
N PRO A 19 -6.71 -5.50 22.73
CA PRO A 19 -7.53 -6.72 22.71
C PRO A 19 -7.53 -7.45 21.36
N HIS A 20 -7.58 -8.77 21.50
CA HIS A 20 -7.67 -9.80 20.49
C HIS A 20 -8.89 -9.73 19.54
N THR A 21 -8.68 -10.36 18.38
CA THR A 21 -9.62 -10.76 17.33
C THR A 21 -10.82 -11.58 17.81
N PRO A 22 -11.98 -11.48 17.13
CA PRO A 22 -12.92 -12.59 17.01
C PRO A 22 -13.01 -13.11 15.57
N ASN A 23 -12.91 -14.44 15.48
CA ASN A 23 -13.23 -15.29 14.33
C ASN A 23 -14.76 -15.47 14.28
N THR A 24 -15.40 -15.40 13.10
CA THR A 24 -16.82 -15.77 12.97
C THR A 24 -17.07 -16.47 11.64
N HIS A 25 -17.57 -17.70 11.74
CA HIS A 25 -18.01 -18.55 10.64
C HIS A 25 -19.33 -18.06 10.00
N PHE A 26 -19.38 -18.22 8.68
CA PHE A 26 -20.49 -18.26 7.74
C PHE A 26 -21.96 -18.27 8.25
N ALA A 27 -22.75 -17.34 7.71
CA ALA A 27 -24.15 -17.57 7.34
C ALA A 27 -24.44 -16.85 6.01
N SER A 28 -24.98 -17.58 5.04
CA SER A 28 -25.33 -17.12 3.69
C SER A 28 -26.73 -16.52 3.70
N GLN A 29 -26.89 -15.27 3.21
CA GLN A 29 -28.19 -14.78 2.76
C GLN A 29 -28.03 -13.72 1.67
N ASN A 30 -28.60 -14.03 0.49
CA ASN A 30 -28.78 -13.17 -0.67
C ASN A 30 -29.46 -11.83 -0.33
N GLN A 31 -28.94 -10.72 -0.85
CA GLN A 31 -29.74 -9.65 -1.45
C GLN A 31 -28.90 -8.61 -2.23
N THR A 32 -29.18 -8.56 -3.53
CA THR A 32 -29.27 -7.43 -4.48
C THR A 32 -28.45 -6.15 -4.24
N GLY A 33 -27.65 -5.82 -5.25
CA GLY A 33 -26.65 -4.75 -5.28
C GLY A 33 -27.18 -3.32 -5.18
N ASP A 34 -26.31 -2.50 -4.60
CA ASP A 34 -26.52 -1.07 -4.43
C ASP A 34 -25.85 -0.27 -5.56
N SER A 35 -26.53 0.78 -5.98
CA SER A 35 -26.27 1.52 -7.22
C SER A 35 -25.76 2.93 -6.91
N SER A 36 -24.84 3.39 -7.78
CA SER A 36 -24.13 4.67 -7.75
C SER A 36 -25.05 5.90 -7.61
N PRO A 37 -24.61 7.02 -6.97
CA PRO A 37 -25.47 8.06 -6.38
C PRO A 37 -26.04 9.09 -7.36
N TRP A 38 -26.36 8.71 -8.61
CA TRP A 38 -26.98 9.60 -9.61
C TRP A 38 -28.44 9.24 -9.87
N SER A 39 -29.24 9.17 -8.82
CA SER A 39 -30.70 8.99 -8.95
C SER A 39 -31.41 10.32 -9.13
N ALA A 40 -32.08 10.40 -10.28
CA ALA A 40 -32.75 11.54 -10.87
C ALA A 40 -33.83 12.20 -9.99
N GLY A 41 -33.82 13.54 -9.99
CA GLY A 41 -34.97 14.34 -9.63
C GLY A 41 -36.10 14.14 -10.64
N LYS A 42 -37.24 13.62 -10.17
CA LYS A 42 -38.49 13.54 -10.91
C LYS A 42 -38.99 14.95 -11.28
N ARG A 43 -38.96 15.28 -12.57
CA ARG A 43 -39.93 16.21 -13.19
C ARG A 43 -40.55 15.54 -14.41
N ASN A 44 -41.86 15.37 -14.33
CA ASN A 44 -42.71 14.71 -15.29
C ASN A 44 -43.04 15.68 -16.46
N LYS A 45 -42.67 15.35 -17.71
CA LYS A 45 -43.37 15.82 -18.92
C LYS A 45 -42.92 15.04 -20.18
N LYS A 46 -43.77 14.09 -20.59
CA LYS A 46 -44.21 13.76 -21.98
C LYS A 46 -43.20 13.96 -23.12
N GLY A 47 -42.81 12.86 -23.78
CA GLY A 47 -42.42 12.84 -25.20
C GLY A 47 -41.30 11.86 -25.54
N GLU A 48 -41.58 10.91 -26.44
CA GLU A 48 -40.63 10.07 -27.17
C GLU A 48 -39.58 10.94 -27.91
N LYS A 49 -38.54 11.38 -27.20
CA LYS A 49 -37.40 12.12 -27.77
C LYS A 49 -36.06 11.61 -27.21
N ASN A 50 -35.97 10.31 -26.91
CA ASN A 50 -34.84 9.70 -26.21
C ASN A 50 -33.48 9.75 -26.96
N GLY A 51 -33.39 10.36 -28.14
CA GLY A 51 -32.14 10.45 -28.91
C GLY A 51 -31.92 11.74 -29.71
N LYS A 52 -32.71 12.80 -29.56
CA LYS A 52 -32.57 14.03 -30.40
C LYS A 52 -32.15 15.29 -29.62
N GLY A 53 -31.65 15.13 -28.40
CA GLY A 53 -31.19 16.24 -27.54
C GLY A 53 -29.71 16.61 -27.73
N LEU A 54 -29.31 17.83 -27.31
CA LEU A 54 -27.91 18.29 -27.41
C LEU A 54 -26.92 17.35 -26.70
N ARG A 55 -27.31 16.74 -25.57
CA ARG A 55 -26.48 15.73 -24.87
C ARG A 55 -26.14 14.54 -25.78
N HIS A 56 -27.12 14.05 -26.54
CA HIS A 56 -26.92 12.92 -27.44
C HIS A 56 -26.04 13.30 -28.63
N PHE A 57 -26.30 14.45 -29.25
CA PHE A 57 -25.45 14.95 -30.34
C PHE A 57 -24.02 15.26 -29.87
N SER A 58 -23.84 15.80 -28.67
CA SER A 58 -22.50 16.06 -28.11
C SER A 58 -21.72 14.76 -27.89
N MET A 59 -22.39 13.72 -27.39
CA MET A 59 -21.80 12.38 -27.24
C MET A 59 -21.39 11.81 -28.60
N LYS A 60 -22.28 11.85 -29.60
CA LYS A 60 -22.01 11.34 -30.95
C LYS A 60 -20.91 12.12 -31.67
N VAL A 61 -20.86 13.44 -31.54
CA VAL A 61 -19.78 14.29 -32.06
C VAL A 61 -18.45 13.92 -31.41
N CYS A 62 -18.42 13.76 -30.08
CA CYS A 62 -17.21 13.37 -29.34
C CYS A 62 -16.68 11.99 -29.81
N GLU A 63 -17.54 10.97 -29.86
CA GLU A 63 -17.20 9.62 -30.36
C GLU A 63 -16.64 9.67 -31.79
N LYS A 64 -17.24 10.48 -32.66
CA LYS A 64 -16.85 10.56 -34.06
C LYS A 64 -15.49 11.21 -34.26
N VAL A 65 -15.24 12.33 -33.57
CA VAL A 65 -13.94 13.01 -33.62
C VAL A 65 -12.85 12.12 -33.00
N GLN A 66 -13.14 11.44 -31.89
CA GLN A 66 -12.22 10.48 -31.26
C GLN A 66 -11.83 9.33 -32.20
N ARG A 67 -12.82 8.71 -32.87
CA ARG A 67 -12.59 7.56 -33.76
C ARG A 67 -11.79 7.94 -35.00
N LYS A 68 -12.05 9.10 -35.58
CA LYS A 68 -11.37 9.57 -36.80
C LYS A 68 -9.99 10.16 -36.51
N GLY A 69 -9.76 10.67 -35.30
CA GLY A 69 -8.52 11.35 -34.91
C GLY A 69 -8.38 12.73 -35.54
N THR A 70 -8.52 12.85 -36.87
CA THR A 70 -8.58 14.12 -37.62
C THR A 70 -9.81 14.10 -38.54
N THR A 71 -10.60 15.17 -38.55
CA THR A 71 -11.85 15.25 -39.31
C THR A 71 -12.21 16.72 -39.63
N SER A 72 -13.38 16.97 -40.23
CA SER A 72 -13.90 18.31 -40.49
C SER A 72 -15.35 18.47 -40.03
N TYR A 73 -15.80 19.73 -39.88
CA TYR A 73 -17.19 20.01 -39.50
C TYR A 73 -18.21 19.33 -40.43
N ASN A 74 -18.01 19.44 -41.75
CA ASN A 74 -18.95 18.89 -42.72
C ASN A 74 -18.99 17.36 -42.65
N GLU A 75 -17.82 16.73 -42.55
CA GLU A 75 -17.72 15.27 -42.43
C GLU A 75 -18.46 14.75 -41.18
N VAL A 76 -18.24 15.36 -40.02
CA VAL A 76 -18.96 14.99 -38.78
C VAL A 76 -20.46 15.26 -38.91
N ALA A 77 -20.86 16.39 -39.48
CA ALA A 77 -22.27 16.74 -39.62
C ALA A 77 -23.01 15.83 -40.62
N ASP A 78 -22.41 15.54 -41.77
CA ASP A 78 -23.03 14.73 -42.83
C ASP A 78 -23.15 13.26 -42.42
N GLU A 79 -22.16 12.72 -41.71
CA GLU A 79 -22.26 11.36 -41.16
C GLU A 79 -23.36 11.24 -40.10
N LEU A 80 -23.49 12.24 -39.21
CA LEU A 80 -24.57 12.23 -38.21
C LEU A 80 -25.95 12.44 -38.84
N VAL A 81 -26.06 13.22 -39.91
CA VAL A 81 -27.31 13.32 -40.66
C VAL A 81 -27.65 11.96 -41.29
N ALA A 82 -26.68 11.32 -41.96
CA ALA A 82 -26.88 10.01 -42.59
C ALA A 82 -27.32 8.94 -41.58
N GLU A 83 -26.65 8.83 -40.43
CA GLU A 83 -26.99 7.86 -39.37
C GLU A 83 -28.42 8.03 -38.82
N PHE A 84 -28.89 9.26 -38.66
CA PHE A 84 -30.22 9.51 -38.11
C PHE A 84 -31.33 9.42 -39.16
N THR A 85 -31.03 9.72 -40.43
CA THR A 85 -31.99 9.53 -41.54
C THR A 85 -32.20 8.05 -41.89
N THR A 86 -31.19 7.20 -41.68
CA THR A 86 -31.29 5.75 -41.95
C THR A 86 -31.95 4.96 -40.82
N THR A 87 -31.97 5.51 -39.60
CA THR A 87 -32.57 4.84 -38.44
C THR A 87 -34.09 5.07 -38.37
N ASP A 88 -34.60 6.20 -38.86
CA ASP A 88 -36.04 6.52 -38.89
C ASP A 88 -36.63 6.26 -40.30
N ASN A 89 -36.94 5.00 -40.63
CA ASN A 89 -37.47 4.56 -41.94
C ASN A 89 -38.92 5.02 -42.28
N HIS A 90 -39.47 6.04 -41.60
CA HIS A 90 -40.87 6.45 -41.77
C HIS A 90 -41.09 7.99 -41.76
N ILE A 91 -40.12 8.77 -42.24
CA ILE A 91 -40.16 10.24 -42.23
C ILE A 91 -40.52 10.82 -43.60
N SER A 92 -41.43 11.80 -43.62
CA SER A 92 -41.80 12.54 -44.83
C SER A 92 -40.64 13.45 -45.31
N PRO A 93 -40.48 13.70 -46.62
CA PRO A 93 -39.35 14.46 -47.18
C PRO A 93 -39.13 15.88 -46.60
N ASN A 94 -40.16 16.47 -45.99
CA ASN A 94 -40.10 17.81 -45.41
C ASN A 94 -39.51 17.83 -43.98
N GLU A 95 -39.65 16.73 -43.23
CA GLU A 95 -39.13 16.61 -41.86
C GLU A 95 -37.62 16.29 -41.85
N SER A 96 -37.13 15.54 -42.84
CA SER A 96 -35.70 15.21 -42.98
C SER A 96 -34.84 16.47 -43.19
N ALA A 97 -35.34 17.46 -43.92
CA ALA A 97 -34.66 18.75 -44.14
C ALA A 97 -34.58 19.59 -42.85
N TYR A 98 -35.60 19.51 -41.98
CA TYR A 98 -35.61 20.19 -40.69
C TYR A 98 -34.62 19.53 -39.71
N ASP A 99 -34.62 18.20 -39.65
CA ASP A 99 -33.70 17.43 -38.83
C ASP A 99 -32.25 17.65 -39.27
N GLN A 100 -31.97 17.76 -40.57
CA GLN A 100 -30.64 18.08 -41.07
C GLN A 100 -30.13 19.44 -40.58
N LYS A 101 -30.95 20.50 -40.64
CA LYS A 101 -30.59 21.83 -40.12
C LYS A 101 -30.40 21.81 -38.61
N ASN A 102 -31.23 21.05 -37.90
CA ASN A 102 -31.13 20.91 -36.45
C ASN A 102 -29.82 20.22 -36.04
N ILE A 103 -29.51 19.06 -36.63
CA ILE A 103 -28.27 18.31 -36.39
C ILE A 103 -27.06 19.20 -36.65
N ARG A 104 -27.01 19.86 -37.81
CA ARG A 104 -25.93 20.78 -38.17
C ARG A 104 -25.71 21.89 -37.13
N ARG A 105 -26.78 22.48 -36.59
CA ARG A 105 -26.69 23.49 -35.53
C ARG A 105 -26.14 22.90 -34.22
N ARG A 106 -26.58 21.70 -33.84
CA ARG A 106 -26.14 21.01 -32.61
C ARG A 106 -24.69 20.55 -32.69
N VAL A 107 -24.20 20.15 -33.87
CA VAL A 107 -22.78 19.81 -34.09
C VAL A 107 -21.89 21.01 -33.80
N TYR A 108 -22.27 22.22 -34.22
CA TYR A 108 -21.53 23.43 -33.87
C TYR A 108 -21.51 23.70 -32.36
N ASP A 109 -22.65 23.55 -31.67
CA ASP A 109 -22.72 23.73 -30.22
C ASP A 109 -21.76 22.76 -29.50
N ALA A 110 -21.78 21.48 -29.90
CA ALA A 110 -20.93 20.45 -29.33
C ALA A 110 -19.44 20.73 -29.57
N LEU A 111 -19.05 21.02 -30.81
CA LEU A 111 -17.65 21.28 -31.17
C LEU A 111 -17.07 22.49 -30.44
N ASN A 112 -17.85 23.56 -30.27
CA ASN A 112 -17.39 24.75 -29.57
C ASN A 112 -17.10 24.48 -28.09
N VAL A 113 -17.96 23.69 -27.42
CA VAL A 113 -17.73 23.29 -26.03
C VAL A 113 -16.56 22.32 -25.92
N LEU A 114 -16.46 21.32 -26.80
CA LEU A 114 -15.33 20.38 -26.81
C LEU A 114 -13.99 21.10 -27.04
N MET A 115 -13.98 22.14 -27.88
CA MET A 115 -12.80 22.97 -28.11
C MET A 115 -12.47 23.82 -26.88
N ALA A 116 -13.46 24.44 -26.25
CA ALA A 116 -13.28 25.22 -25.02
C ALA A 116 -12.77 24.37 -23.84
N MET A 117 -13.14 23.09 -23.80
CA MET A 117 -12.66 22.10 -22.82
C MET A 117 -11.30 21.47 -23.21
N ASN A 118 -10.66 21.95 -24.28
CA ASN A 118 -9.42 21.43 -24.82
C ASN A 118 -9.45 19.93 -25.14
N ILE A 119 -10.64 19.40 -25.50
CA ILE A 119 -10.84 18.00 -25.89
C ILE A 119 -10.47 17.79 -27.37
N ILE A 120 -10.67 18.83 -28.17
CA ILE A 120 -10.39 18.87 -29.61
C ILE A 120 -9.71 20.20 -29.96
N SER A 121 -8.86 20.21 -30.98
CA SER A 121 -8.37 21.45 -31.61
C SER A 121 -9.08 21.68 -32.95
N LYS A 122 -9.20 22.94 -33.36
CA LYS A 122 -9.71 23.30 -34.69
C LYS A 122 -8.79 24.31 -35.35
N GLU A 123 -8.20 23.92 -36.46
CA GLU A 123 -7.37 24.76 -37.32
C GLU A 123 -8.06 24.92 -38.68
N LYS A 124 -8.61 26.12 -38.94
CA LYS A 124 -9.41 26.40 -40.14
C LYS A 124 -10.57 25.39 -40.30
N LYS A 125 -10.44 24.44 -41.24
CA LYS A 125 -11.45 23.40 -41.54
C LYS A 125 -11.13 22.06 -40.88
N GLU A 126 -9.93 21.89 -40.34
CA GLU A 126 -9.44 20.67 -39.73
C GLU A 126 -9.74 20.65 -38.23
N ILE A 127 -10.25 19.53 -37.74
CA ILE A 127 -10.59 19.27 -36.33
C ILE A 127 -9.78 18.05 -35.90
N LYS A 128 -8.96 18.17 -34.86
CA LYS A 128 -8.16 17.07 -34.32
C LYS A 128 -8.60 16.70 -32.92
N TRP A 129 -8.60 15.41 -32.62
CA TRP A 129 -8.80 14.88 -31.28
C TRP A 129 -7.57 15.13 -30.41
N ILE A 130 -7.72 15.81 -29.27
CA ILE A 130 -6.66 16.01 -28.28
C ILE A 130 -6.77 14.96 -27.17
N GLY A 131 -7.98 14.76 -26.64
CA GLY A 131 -8.24 13.86 -25.51
C GLY A 131 -9.03 14.53 -24.39
N LEU A 132 -9.69 13.76 -23.53
CA LEU A 132 -10.45 14.33 -22.41
C LEU A 132 -9.50 15.01 -21.39
N PRO A 133 -9.80 16.23 -20.88
CA PRO A 133 -8.94 16.92 -19.92
C PRO A 133 -8.69 16.07 -18.68
N THR A 134 -7.48 15.51 -18.66
CA THR A 134 -6.65 15.14 -17.50
C THR A 134 -7.35 14.57 -16.27
N ASN A 135 -7.78 13.31 -16.38
CA ASN A 135 -7.74 12.37 -15.25
C ASN A 135 -6.47 11.50 -15.29
N SER A 136 -6.06 11.07 -16.49
CA SER A 136 -4.97 10.09 -16.67
C SER A 136 -3.58 10.57 -16.24
N ALA A 137 -3.20 11.83 -16.46
CA ALA A 137 -1.86 12.31 -16.08
C ALA A 137 -1.73 12.50 -14.55
N GLN A 138 -2.78 13.01 -13.89
CA GLN A 138 -2.82 13.13 -12.44
C GLN A 138 -2.90 11.75 -11.77
N GLU A 139 -3.69 10.83 -12.33
CA GLU A 139 -3.71 9.42 -11.92
C GLU A 139 -2.34 8.77 -12.08
N CYS A 140 -1.64 9.00 -13.20
CA CYS A 140 -0.28 8.49 -13.42
C CYS A 140 0.69 9.03 -12.35
N GLN A 141 0.64 10.31 -12.03
CA GLN A 141 1.46 10.90 -10.97
C GLN A 141 1.14 10.28 -9.59
N ASN A 142 -0.14 10.12 -9.26
CA ASN A 142 -0.57 9.50 -8.01
C ASN A 142 -0.11 8.03 -7.91
N LEU A 143 -0.19 7.29 -9.02
CA LEU A 143 0.30 5.91 -9.12
C LEU A 143 1.81 5.82 -8.95
N GLU A 144 2.58 6.77 -9.48
CA GLU A 144 4.03 6.80 -9.30
C GLU A 144 4.41 7.06 -7.84
N VAL A 145 3.70 7.96 -7.15
CA VAL A 145 3.88 8.20 -5.71
C VAL A 145 3.56 6.94 -4.89
N GLU A 146 2.45 6.26 -5.18
CA GLU A 146 2.08 5.03 -4.47
C GLU A 146 3.06 3.89 -4.78
N LYS A 147 3.54 3.77 -6.02
CA LYS A 147 4.61 2.84 -6.40
C LYS A 147 5.87 3.11 -5.58
N GLN A 148 6.30 4.37 -5.46
CA GLN A 148 7.48 4.72 -4.67
C GLN A 148 7.30 4.35 -3.19
N ARG A 149 6.12 4.60 -2.63
CA ARG A 149 5.77 4.21 -1.26
C ARG A 149 5.81 2.69 -1.06
N ARG A 150 5.34 1.92 -2.05
CA ARG A 150 5.38 0.45 -2.01
C ARG A 150 6.81 -0.08 -2.11
N ILE A 151 7.64 0.50 -2.97
CA ILE A 151 9.06 0.13 -3.09
C ILE A 151 9.78 0.30 -1.76
N GLU A 152 9.61 1.45 -1.10
CA GLU A 152 10.24 1.70 0.20
C GLU A 152 9.75 0.71 1.27
N ARG A 153 8.45 0.41 1.30
CA ARG A 153 7.88 -0.59 2.21
C ARG A 153 8.43 -2.00 1.93
N ILE A 154 8.59 -2.37 0.66
CA ILE A 154 9.18 -3.66 0.27
C ILE A 154 10.62 -3.75 0.76
N LYS A 155 11.42 -2.70 0.56
CA LYS A 155 12.81 -2.64 1.03
C LYS A 155 12.91 -2.83 2.56
N GLN A 156 12.07 -2.14 3.32
CA GLN A 156 12.02 -2.28 4.78
C GLN A 156 11.65 -3.72 5.19
N LYS A 157 10.63 -4.31 4.56
CA LYS A 157 10.22 -5.69 4.84
C LYS A 157 11.27 -6.72 4.43
N GLN A 158 12.01 -6.48 3.36
CA GLN A 158 13.14 -7.34 2.96
C GLN A 158 14.25 -7.32 4.01
N SER A 159 14.61 -6.15 4.52
CA SER A 159 15.60 -6.04 5.61
C SER A 159 15.11 -6.72 6.90
N GLN A 160 13.84 -6.52 7.28
CA GLN A 160 13.25 -7.21 8.44
C GLN A 160 13.25 -8.73 8.26
N LEU A 161 12.91 -9.24 7.07
CA LEU A 161 12.94 -10.66 6.77
C LEU A 161 14.36 -11.23 6.88
N GLN A 162 15.36 -10.53 6.35
CA GLN A 162 16.76 -10.95 6.47
C GLN A 162 17.19 -11.04 7.94
N GLU A 163 16.86 -10.03 8.75
CA GLU A 163 17.16 -10.03 10.18
C GLU A 163 16.50 -11.22 10.91
N LEU A 164 15.22 -11.52 10.62
CA LEU A 164 14.53 -12.69 11.18
C LEU A 164 15.15 -14.02 10.74
N ILE A 165 15.61 -14.12 9.50
CA ILE A 165 16.31 -15.30 8.99
C ILE A 165 17.63 -15.50 9.75
N LEU A 166 18.42 -14.44 9.94
CA LEU A 166 19.66 -14.49 10.71
C LEU A 166 19.40 -14.93 12.15
N GLN A 167 18.38 -14.36 12.81
CA GLN A 167 17.98 -14.75 14.17
C GLN A 167 17.61 -16.24 14.24
N GLN A 168 16.83 -16.73 13.28
CA GLN A 168 16.43 -18.13 13.23
C GLN A 168 17.64 -19.06 13.06
N ILE A 169 18.56 -18.72 12.15
CA ILE A 169 19.78 -19.50 11.92
C ILE A 169 20.62 -19.50 13.20
N ALA A 170 20.90 -18.33 13.76
CA ALA A 170 21.70 -18.18 14.96
C ALA A 170 21.15 -18.96 16.15
N PHE A 171 19.85 -18.86 16.40
CA PHE A 171 19.19 -19.56 17.49
C PHE A 171 19.26 -21.08 17.32
N LYS A 172 18.87 -21.59 16.13
CA LYS A 172 18.91 -23.04 15.89
C LYS A 172 20.34 -23.59 15.92
N ASN A 173 21.29 -22.84 15.39
CA ASN A 173 22.69 -23.22 15.40
C ASN A 173 23.23 -23.33 16.84
N LEU A 174 22.93 -22.33 17.69
CA LEU A 174 23.27 -22.36 19.11
C LEU A 174 22.68 -23.59 19.82
N VAL A 175 21.39 -23.87 19.60
CA VAL A 175 20.71 -25.03 20.19
C VAL A 175 21.35 -26.34 19.73
N GLN A 176 21.67 -26.47 18.44
CA GLN A 176 22.32 -27.66 17.89
C GLN A 176 23.73 -27.87 18.47
N ARG A 177 24.53 -26.81 18.52
CA ARG A 177 25.88 -26.83 19.11
C ARG A 177 25.84 -27.24 20.58
N ASN A 178 24.96 -26.63 21.38
CA ASN A 178 24.85 -26.93 22.80
C ASN A 178 24.32 -28.36 23.03
N ARG A 179 23.35 -28.82 22.24
CA ARG A 179 22.86 -30.21 22.28
C ARG A 179 23.99 -31.21 22.02
N GLN A 180 24.84 -30.96 21.03
CA GLN A 180 25.99 -31.83 20.75
C GLN A 180 27.01 -31.82 21.90
N ALA A 181 27.30 -30.65 22.47
CA ALA A 181 28.21 -30.52 23.60
C ALA A 181 27.71 -31.27 24.85
N GLU A 182 26.42 -31.18 25.16
CA GLU A 182 25.79 -31.90 26.27
C GLU A 182 25.80 -33.42 26.05
N GLN A 183 25.56 -33.88 24.82
CA GLN A 183 25.63 -35.30 24.46
C GLN A 183 27.06 -35.84 24.61
N GLN A 184 28.08 -35.08 24.21
CA GLN A 184 29.48 -35.47 24.34
C GLN A 184 29.94 -35.49 25.81
N ALA A 185 29.49 -34.51 26.62
CA ALA A 185 29.81 -34.44 28.04
C ALA A 185 28.95 -35.38 28.90
N ASN A 186 27.89 -35.97 28.32
CA ASN A 186 26.85 -36.77 28.96
C ASN A 186 26.24 -36.12 30.22
N ARG A 187 26.26 -34.79 30.31
CA ARG A 187 25.68 -34.01 31.40
C ARG A 187 25.44 -32.56 30.97
N PRO A 188 24.41 -31.91 31.53
CA PRO A 188 24.22 -30.48 31.34
C PRO A 188 25.30 -29.66 32.07
N PRO A 189 25.61 -28.45 31.59
CA PRO A 189 26.53 -27.53 32.26
C PRO A 189 25.99 -27.09 33.64
N PRO A 190 26.88 -26.77 34.61
CA PRO A 190 26.50 -26.19 35.89
C PRO A 190 25.68 -24.90 35.73
N SER A 191 24.66 -24.70 36.56
CA SER A 191 23.74 -23.54 36.45
C SER A 191 24.41 -22.18 36.54
N ASN A 192 25.52 -22.05 37.28
CA ASN A 192 26.29 -20.80 37.41
C ASN A 192 27.22 -20.51 36.21
N SER A 193 27.27 -21.41 35.22
CA SER A 193 28.10 -21.27 34.02
C SER A 193 27.31 -20.97 32.75
N VAL A 194 25.99 -20.77 32.88
CA VAL A 194 25.05 -20.61 31.77
C VAL A 194 24.26 -19.31 31.93
N ILE A 195 24.08 -18.61 30.82
CA ILE A 195 23.18 -17.47 30.69
C ILE A 195 22.11 -17.88 29.66
N HIS A 196 20.85 -17.92 30.09
CA HIS A 196 19.72 -18.25 29.23
C HIS A 196 19.20 -17.00 28.51
N LEU A 197 18.71 -17.18 27.27
CA LEU A 197 17.99 -16.14 26.55
C LEU A 197 16.56 -15.98 27.16
N PRO A 198 15.96 -14.78 27.13
CA PRO A 198 16.52 -13.53 26.61
C PRO A 198 17.43 -12.82 27.62
N PHE A 199 18.48 -12.15 27.14
CA PHE A 199 19.36 -11.32 27.96
C PHE A 199 19.90 -10.13 27.19
N ILE A 200 20.39 -9.14 27.93
CA ILE A 200 21.22 -8.05 27.39
C ILE A 200 22.59 -8.08 28.06
N ILE A 201 23.63 -7.69 27.33
CA ILE A 201 25.00 -7.53 27.86
C ILE A 201 25.35 -6.06 27.88
N VAL A 202 25.86 -5.61 29.02
CA VAL A 202 26.52 -4.32 29.15
C VAL A 202 28.02 -4.58 29.32
N ASN A 203 28.84 -4.10 28.38
CA ASN A 203 30.29 -4.19 28.47
C ASN A 203 30.91 -2.80 28.64
N THR A 204 31.98 -2.75 29.42
CA THR A 204 32.79 -1.54 29.62
C THR A 204 34.24 -1.95 29.83
N SER A 205 35.15 -0.97 29.92
CA SER A 205 36.55 -1.21 30.22
C SER A 205 36.71 -1.89 31.59
N LYS A 206 37.70 -2.78 31.71
CA LYS A 206 38.06 -3.42 32.99
C LYS A 206 38.51 -2.42 34.07
N LYS A 207 38.79 -1.17 33.67
CA LYS A 207 39.21 -0.08 34.57
C LYS A 207 38.04 0.81 35.01
N THR A 208 36.86 0.65 34.43
CA THR A 208 35.68 1.47 34.74
C THR A 208 35.19 1.15 36.14
N VAL A 209 34.93 2.18 36.95
CA VAL A 209 34.25 2.06 38.24
C VAL A 209 32.75 2.08 38.00
N ILE A 210 32.06 1.10 38.60
CA ILE A 210 30.62 0.91 38.45
C ILE A 210 29.97 0.96 39.83
N ASP A 211 29.13 1.97 40.05
CA ASP A 211 28.30 2.06 41.23
C ASP A 211 26.89 1.57 40.89
N CYS A 212 26.40 0.58 41.63
CA CYS A 212 25.08 -0.03 41.40
C CYS A 212 24.18 0.21 42.61
N SER A 213 23.00 0.77 42.37
CA SER A 213 21.92 0.89 43.35
C SER A 213 20.73 0.05 42.91
N ILE A 214 20.25 -0.82 43.79
CA ILE A 214 19.18 -1.77 43.51
C ILE A 214 18.04 -1.52 44.49
N SER A 215 16.84 -1.35 43.96
CA SER A 215 15.60 -1.33 44.73
C SER A 215 15.39 -2.65 45.51
N ASN A 216 14.68 -2.59 46.64
CA ASN A 216 14.44 -3.77 47.48
C ASN A 216 13.67 -4.89 46.74
N ASP A 217 12.78 -4.50 45.83
CA ASP A 217 11.95 -5.39 45.02
C ASP A 217 12.64 -5.85 43.73
N LYS A 218 13.82 -5.29 43.42
CA LYS A 218 14.62 -5.59 42.23
C LYS A 218 13.91 -5.25 40.92
N PHE A 219 12.97 -4.31 40.92
CA PHE A 219 12.36 -3.82 39.67
C PHE A 219 13.11 -2.63 39.07
N GLU A 220 13.85 -1.90 39.89
CA GLU A 220 14.65 -0.75 39.48
C GLU A 220 16.14 -0.95 39.82
N TYR A 221 16.97 -0.70 38.82
CA TYR A 221 18.43 -0.72 38.91
C TYR A 221 18.98 0.59 38.36
N LEU A 222 19.90 1.20 39.09
CA LEU A 222 20.66 2.36 38.66
C LEU A 222 22.14 1.99 38.63
N PHE A 223 22.76 2.09 37.46
CA PHE A 223 24.18 1.89 37.27
C PHE A 223 24.84 3.21 36.88
N ASN A 224 25.80 3.67 37.67
CA ASN A 224 26.65 4.80 37.32
C ASN A 224 28.00 4.26 36.86
N PHE A 225 28.42 4.69 35.67
CA PHE A 225 29.71 4.33 35.09
C PHE A 225 30.56 5.60 35.02
N ASP A 226 31.82 5.53 35.46
CA ASP A 226 32.77 6.64 35.31
C ASP A 226 33.38 6.74 33.90
N ASN A 227 32.99 5.83 33.00
CA ASN A 227 33.47 5.75 31.63
C ASN A 227 32.37 5.21 30.69
N THR A 228 32.66 5.20 29.38
CA THR A 228 31.75 4.69 28.35
C THR A 228 31.46 3.20 28.53
N PHE A 229 30.25 2.80 28.19
CA PHE A 229 29.81 1.41 28.10
C PHE A 229 29.04 1.20 26.79
N GLU A 230 28.89 -0.06 26.38
CA GLU A 230 28.05 -0.45 25.25
C GLU A 230 27.01 -1.46 25.73
N ILE A 231 25.88 -1.53 25.02
CA ILE A 231 24.80 -2.47 25.28
C ILE A 231 24.60 -3.32 24.03
N HIS A 232 24.60 -4.63 24.19
CA HIS A 232 24.37 -5.60 23.12
C HIS A 232 23.20 -6.51 23.51
N ASP A 233 22.29 -6.73 22.58
CA ASP A 233 21.20 -7.71 22.75
C ASP A 233 21.72 -9.13 22.50
N ASP A 234 20.99 -10.14 22.97
CA ASP A 234 21.38 -11.55 22.84
C ASP A 234 21.64 -11.96 21.39
N ILE A 235 20.83 -11.50 20.44
CA ILE A 235 20.97 -11.76 19.00
C ILE A 235 22.31 -11.24 18.48
N GLU A 236 22.72 -10.04 18.87
CA GLU A 236 24.00 -9.45 18.46
C GLU A 236 25.18 -10.25 19.04
N VAL A 237 25.06 -10.71 20.29
CA VAL A 237 26.05 -11.62 20.90
C VAL A 237 26.14 -12.93 20.11
N LEU A 238 25.00 -13.51 19.72
CA LEU A 238 24.96 -14.73 18.92
C LEU A 238 25.61 -14.55 17.54
N LYS A 239 25.39 -13.41 16.87
CA LYS A 239 26.06 -13.07 15.60
C LYS A 239 27.57 -13.02 15.78
N ARG A 240 28.06 -12.29 16.78
CA ARG A 240 29.51 -12.20 17.09
C ARG A 240 30.15 -13.53 17.50
N MET A 241 29.36 -14.45 18.05
CA MET A 241 29.80 -15.83 18.31
C MET A 241 29.89 -16.68 17.04
N GLY A 242 29.56 -16.15 15.87
CA GLY A 242 29.51 -16.85 14.60
C GLY A 242 28.29 -17.76 14.43
N MET A 243 27.26 -17.62 15.28
CA MET A 243 26.08 -18.50 15.21
C MET A 243 25.24 -18.23 13.95
N ALA A 244 25.33 -17.03 13.38
CA ALA A 244 24.69 -16.64 12.13
C ALA A 244 25.49 -17.02 10.87
N CYS A 245 26.54 -17.85 11.01
CA CYS A 245 27.36 -18.35 9.90
C CYS A 245 28.06 -17.25 9.08
N GLY A 246 28.29 -16.06 9.65
CA GLY A 246 28.93 -14.94 8.95
C GLY A 246 28.07 -14.32 7.84
N LEU A 247 26.77 -14.65 7.79
CA LEU A 247 25.83 -14.11 6.83
C LEU A 247 25.52 -12.62 7.07
N GLU A 248 25.70 -12.15 8.30
CA GLU A 248 25.52 -10.75 8.68
C GLU A 248 26.53 -9.80 8.02
N SER A 249 27.72 -10.32 7.67
CA SER A 249 28.81 -9.57 7.03
C SER A 249 29.10 -10.02 5.60
N GLY A 250 28.34 -10.99 5.07
CA GLY A 250 28.58 -11.59 3.75
C GLY A 250 29.88 -12.41 3.66
N SER A 251 30.45 -12.79 4.81
CA SER A 251 31.72 -13.53 4.90
C SER A 251 31.46 -15.00 5.26
N CYS A 252 30.61 -15.66 4.48
CA CYS A 252 30.14 -17.02 4.73
C CYS A 252 30.94 -18.04 3.89
N SER A 253 31.46 -19.09 4.54
CA SER A 253 32.13 -20.20 3.82
C SER A 253 31.10 -21.09 3.11
N ALA A 254 31.54 -21.93 2.17
CA ALA A 254 30.64 -22.84 1.45
C ALA A 254 29.97 -23.85 2.40
N GLU A 255 30.70 -24.30 3.41
CA GLU A 255 30.23 -25.19 4.47
C GLU A 255 29.21 -24.48 5.36
N ASP A 256 29.52 -23.27 5.81
CA ASP A 256 28.65 -22.48 6.69
C ASP A 256 27.34 -22.11 5.98
N LEU A 257 27.41 -21.82 4.68
CA LEU A 257 26.24 -21.51 3.86
C LEU A 257 25.34 -22.73 3.67
N LYS A 258 25.93 -23.93 3.55
CA LYS A 258 25.17 -25.19 3.52
C LYS A 258 24.47 -25.45 4.85
N ILE A 259 25.16 -25.20 5.97
CA ILE A 259 24.57 -25.33 7.31
C ILE A 259 23.43 -24.33 7.46
N ALA A 260 23.64 -23.06 7.15
CA ALA A 260 22.64 -22.00 7.24
C ALA A 260 21.37 -22.33 6.44
N ARG A 261 21.52 -22.81 5.20
CA ARG A 261 20.38 -23.25 4.37
C ARG A 261 19.60 -24.42 5.00
N SER A 262 20.29 -25.35 5.66
CA SER A 262 19.63 -26.48 6.33
C SER A 262 18.81 -26.06 7.57
N LEU A 263 19.09 -24.88 8.14
CA LEU A 263 18.42 -24.37 9.34
C LEU A 263 17.15 -23.56 9.03
N VAL A 264 16.91 -23.24 7.76
CA VAL A 264 15.72 -22.51 7.28
C VAL A 264 14.76 -23.41 6.49
N PRO A 265 13.46 -23.09 6.43
CA PRO A 265 12.54 -23.76 5.52
C PRO A 265 12.94 -23.57 4.06
N LYS A 266 12.64 -24.56 3.20
CA LYS A 266 12.96 -24.55 1.76
C LYS A 266 12.51 -23.27 1.02
N ALA A 267 11.37 -22.70 1.41
CA ALA A 267 10.84 -21.48 0.82
C ALA A 267 11.70 -20.23 1.09
N LEU A 268 12.54 -20.27 2.13
CA LEU A 268 13.41 -19.16 2.53
C LEU A 268 14.87 -19.36 2.10
N GLU A 269 15.26 -20.54 1.60
CA GLU A 269 16.61 -20.79 1.07
C GLU A 269 17.07 -19.77 0.01
N PRO A 270 16.22 -19.26 -0.91
CA PRO A 270 16.64 -18.24 -1.87
C PRO A 270 17.07 -16.90 -1.23
N TYR A 271 16.67 -16.67 0.02
CA TYR A 271 17.01 -15.45 0.78
C TYR A 271 18.24 -15.65 1.67
N VAL A 272 18.84 -16.85 1.68
CA VAL A 272 20.09 -17.17 2.37
C VAL A 272 21.22 -17.17 1.32
N THR A 273 21.84 -16.00 1.15
CA THR A 273 22.89 -15.72 0.17
C THR A 273 24.12 -15.17 0.84
#